data_AF-A0AA95L696-F1
#
_entry.id   AF-A0AA95L696-F1
#
_cell.length_a   1.000
_cell.length_b   1.000
_cell.length_c   1.000
_cell.angle_alpha   90.00
_cell.angle_beta   90.00
_cell.angle_gamma   90.00
#
_symmetry.space_group_name_H-M   'P 1'
#
loop_
_entity.id
_entity.type
_entity.pdbx_description
1 polymer ?
#
loop_
_entity_poly.entity_id
_entity_poly.type
_entity_poly.pdbx_seq_one_letter_code
_entity_poly.pdbx_strand_id
1 'polypeptide(L)'
;MNLNELRINIKGLLLNSIILLMLIHLILPGITGFWSSDGSDAYAYQFHYSSLSSASFNLAILLLYMLLAFCIVSNQQKGKINLFIPFSLLVFFIWLINSIFEASLQEIFLSDLSINLSLIPLFYLLGYDKTVFESAKKVVPYLIILMVVLILWNSISFILQYGISVETRLSPSKEMFSVLISAYWCYALGMSGQKSTHKSFKYILGICLLICAFLLRSRSWVIQGVFVLYSIMALNPGKHSFFKKILSVCIVVLVFIAIIVLFPNITGALFNRIGEDTRFGQYETFFSQVSPLSLLWGNGIRAGYSFLGNPNYKYFDNQFIYLMFHYGTVPILCLLGVISGLFRKIKRGSLNREEIAFIFGCRLMSIFFLAALGGLSVYYKLGWNLCTLFVFIFIGRAHKMVKESRKIAINNDNTRTISKNLKGSKVNKLIS
;
A
#
# COMPACT_ATOMS: atom_id res chain seq x y z
N MET A 1 -1.45 8.57 -42.64
CA MET A 1 -1.82 8.38 -41.22
C MET A 1 -2.05 6.89 -41.02
N ASN A 2 -1.12 6.18 -40.36
CA ASN A 2 -1.10 4.71 -40.33
C ASN A 2 -2.13 4.16 -39.33
N LEU A 3 -3.07 3.34 -39.81
CA LEU A 3 -4.10 2.64 -39.03
C LEU A 3 -3.55 1.68 -37.95
N ASN A 4 -2.23 1.45 -37.91
CA ASN A 4 -1.55 0.63 -36.89
C ASN A 4 -1.20 1.37 -35.58
N GLU A 5 -1.45 2.68 -35.48
CA GLU A 5 -1.11 3.47 -34.27
C GLU A 5 -2.22 3.49 -33.19
N LEU A 6 -3.44 3.05 -33.51
CA LEU A 6 -4.57 2.97 -32.57
C LEU A 6 -4.73 1.56 -31.99
N ARG A 7 -3.64 0.93 -31.54
CA ARG A 7 -3.76 -0.28 -30.72
C ARG A 7 -4.21 0.12 -29.31
N ILE A 8 -5.53 0.23 -29.13
CA ILE A 8 -6.14 0.59 -27.83
C ILE A 8 -5.55 -0.31 -26.76
N ASN A 9 -4.94 0.31 -25.75
CA ASN A 9 -4.25 -0.42 -24.70
C ASN A 9 -5.25 -0.87 -23.63
N ILE A 10 -6.03 -1.91 -23.93
CA ILE A 10 -7.18 -2.37 -23.14
C ILE A 10 -6.86 -2.53 -21.65
N LYS A 11 -5.70 -3.08 -21.29
CA LYS A 11 -5.32 -3.26 -19.87
C LYS A 11 -5.08 -1.93 -19.14
N GLY A 12 -4.50 -0.95 -19.83
CA GLY A 12 -4.26 0.38 -19.28
C GLY A 12 -5.58 1.13 -19.11
N LEU A 13 -6.49 1.00 -20.09
CA LEU A 13 -7.84 1.52 -20.00
C LEU A 13 -8.60 0.90 -18.82
N LEU A 14 -8.58 -0.43 -18.69
CA LEU A 14 -9.20 -1.15 -17.56
C LEU A 14 -8.66 -0.64 -16.21
N LEU A 15 -7.34 -0.50 -16.06
CA LEU A 15 -6.76 0.02 -14.82
C LEU A 15 -7.23 1.45 -14.54
N ASN A 16 -7.20 2.34 -15.54
CA ASN A 16 -7.62 3.72 -15.36
C ASN A 16 -9.11 3.83 -15.00
N SER A 17 -9.96 2.98 -15.59
CA SER A 17 -11.38 2.88 -15.21
C SER A 17 -11.55 2.40 -13.78
N ILE A 18 -10.81 1.38 -13.34
CA ILE A 18 -10.81 0.92 -11.93
C ILE A 18 -10.42 2.08 -11.01
N ILE A 19 -9.36 2.81 -11.33
CA ILE A 19 -8.89 3.92 -10.51
C ILE A 19 -9.96 5.01 -10.42
N LEU A 20 -10.55 5.41 -11.55
CA LEU A 20 -11.61 6.42 -11.58
C LEU A 20 -12.81 6.02 -10.72
N LEU A 21 -13.29 4.78 -10.87
CA LEU A 21 -14.44 4.28 -10.12
C LEU A 21 -14.15 4.18 -8.61
N MET A 22 -12.96 3.75 -8.22
CA MET A 22 -12.54 3.75 -6.81
C MET A 22 -12.40 5.19 -6.27
N LEU A 23 -11.99 6.16 -7.08
CA LEU A 23 -11.95 7.57 -6.69
C LEU A 23 -13.35 8.14 -6.48
N ILE A 24 -14.31 7.82 -7.34
CA ILE A 24 -15.71 8.22 -7.15
C ILE A 24 -16.23 7.68 -5.83
N HIS A 25 -15.99 6.40 -5.54
CA HIS A 25 -16.39 5.78 -4.28
C HIS A 25 -15.72 6.40 -3.05
N LEU A 26 -14.45 6.79 -3.15
CA LEU A 26 -13.72 7.41 -2.04
C LEU A 26 -14.14 8.87 -1.79
N ILE A 27 -14.30 9.65 -2.85
CA ILE A 27 -14.45 11.11 -2.75
C ILE A 27 -15.91 11.50 -2.53
N LEU A 28 -16.84 10.90 -3.28
CA LEU A 28 -18.24 11.35 -3.29
C LEU A 28 -18.89 11.26 -1.89
N PRO A 29 -18.80 10.14 -1.15
CA PRO A 29 -19.36 10.05 0.20
C PRO A 29 -18.72 11.03 1.18
N GLY A 30 -17.44 11.36 0.97
CA GLY A 30 -16.70 12.34 1.75
C GLY A 30 -17.10 13.79 1.49
N ILE A 31 -17.81 14.08 0.39
CA ILE A 31 -18.33 15.40 0.05
C ILE A 31 -19.82 15.53 0.41
N THR A 32 -20.60 14.46 0.21
CA THR A 32 -22.06 14.49 0.42
C THR A 32 -22.50 14.12 1.84
N GLY A 33 -21.58 13.65 2.67
CA GLY A 33 -21.85 13.38 4.09
C GLY A 33 -21.96 14.63 4.95
N PHE A 34 -22.01 14.43 6.26
CA PHE A 34 -22.05 15.53 7.24
C PHE A 34 -21.35 15.15 8.54
N TRP A 35 -20.98 16.15 9.33
CA TRP A 35 -20.36 15.95 10.65
C TRP A 35 -21.44 15.82 11.72
N SER A 36 -21.31 14.83 12.59
CA SER A 36 -22.12 14.66 13.80
C SER A 36 -21.23 14.65 15.03
N SER A 37 -21.69 15.26 16.12
CA SER A 37 -21.04 15.13 17.43
C SER A 37 -21.17 13.67 17.90
N ASP A 38 -20.07 13.09 18.38
CA ASP A 38 -20.03 11.72 18.92
C ASP A 38 -20.37 11.69 20.42
N GLY A 39 -21.11 12.69 20.92
CA GLY A 39 -21.47 12.83 22.35
C GLY A 39 -20.30 13.16 23.29
N SER A 40 -19.12 13.45 22.73
CA SER A 40 -17.91 13.92 23.41
C SER A 40 -17.40 15.20 22.73
N ASP A 41 -16.28 15.78 23.18
CA ASP A 41 -15.57 16.91 22.51
C ASP A 41 -14.96 16.53 21.13
N ALA A 42 -15.51 15.51 20.48
CA ALA A 42 -15.08 14.97 19.19
C ALA A 42 -16.25 14.82 18.21
N TYR A 43 -15.93 15.00 16.93
CA TYR A 43 -16.87 14.82 15.83
C TYR A 43 -16.49 13.59 14.99
N ALA A 44 -17.52 12.94 14.46
CA ALA A 44 -17.41 11.85 13.50
C ALA A 44 -18.13 12.24 12.21
N TYR A 45 -17.52 11.93 11.07
CA TYR A 45 -18.14 12.15 9.78
C TYR A 45 -19.08 11.00 9.43
N GLN A 46 -20.33 11.32 9.14
CA GLN A 46 -21.31 10.38 8.62
C GLN A 46 -21.25 10.40 7.10
N PHE A 47 -20.63 9.37 6.52
CA PHE A 47 -20.51 9.23 5.07
C PHE A 47 -21.87 8.93 4.43
N HIS A 48 -22.18 9.63 3.35
CA HIS A 48 -23.38 9.35 2.56
C HIS A 48 -23.02 8.53 1.32
N TYR A 49 -23.23 7.21 1.38
CA TYR A 49 -23.01 6.31 0.25
C TYR A 49 -24.25 6.24 -0.64
N SER A 50 -24.23 6.97 -1.76
CA SER A 50 -25.28 6.94 -2.77
C SER A 50 -25.22 5.69 -3.64
N SER A 51 -26.30 5.37 -4.35
CA SER A 51 -26.35 4.27 -5.34
C SER A 51 -25.22 4.36 -6.38
N LEU A 52 -24.84 5.58 -6.79
CA LEU A 52 -23.72 5.80 -7.71
C LEU A 52 -22.38 5.38 -7.09
N SER A 53 -22.13 5.75 -5.81
CA SER A 53 -20.89 5.41 -5.12
C SER A 53 -20.75 3.88 -4.94
N SER A 54 -21.85 3.20 -4.59
CA SER A 54 -21.88 1.75 -4.44
C SER A 54 -21.74 1.03 -5.78
N ALA A 55 -22.46 1.49 -6.82
CA ALA A 55 -22.33 0.93 -8.17
C ALA A 55 -20.90 1.10 -8.72
N SER A 56 -20.27 2.25 -8.47
CA SER A 56 -18.90 2.51 -8.89
C SER A 56 -17.92 1.55 -8.23
N PHE A 57 -18.05 1.32 -6.91
CA PHE A 57 -17.19 0.38 -6.19
C PHE A 57 -17.37 -1.06 -6.68
N ASN A 58 -18.62 -1.50 -6.84
CA ASN A 58 -18.93 -2.86 -7.31
C ASN A 58 -18.38 -3.10 -8.72
N LEU A 59 -18.55 -2.12 -9.62
CA LEU A 59 -17.98 -2.20 -10.96
C LEU A 59 -16.45 -2.19 -10.93
N ALA A 60 -15.83 -1.38 -10.07
CA ALA A 60 -14.38 -1.37 -9.91
C ALA A 60 -13.85 -2.74 -9.46
N ILE A 61 -14.51 -3.39 -8.50
CA ILE A 61 -14.18 -4.74 -8.04
C ILE A 61 -14.29 -5.74 -9.20
N LEU A 62 -15.39 -5.72 -9.96
CA LEU A 62 -15.58 -6.61 -11.10
C LEU A 62 -14.49 -6.42 -12.17
N LEU A 63 -14.19 -5.17 -12.54
CA LEU A 63 -13.13 -4.85 -13.48
C LEU A 63 -11.76 -5.32 -12.96
N LEU A 64 -11.52 -5.22 -11.65
CA LEU A 64 -10.28 -5.66 -11.02
C LEU A 64 -10.15 -7.19 -11.04
N TYR A 65 -11.22 -7.94 -10.82
CA TYR A 65 -11.23 -9.40 -11.05
C TYR A 65 -10.85 -9.74 -12.49
N MET A 66 -11.48 -9.09 -13.48
CA MET A 66 -11.18 -9.35 -14.89
C MET A 66 -9.72 -9.05 -15.22
N LEU A 67 -9.19 -7.92 -14.74
CA LEU A 67 -7.79 -7.54 -14.95
C LEU A 67 -6.83 -8.52 -14.27
N LEU A 68 -7.15 -8.96 -13.04
CA LEU A 68 -6.35 -9.93 -12.29
C LEU A 68 -6.35 -11.29 -12.99
N ALA A 69 -7.51 -11.80 -13.39
CA ALA A 69 -7.65 -13.06 -14.13
C ALA A 69 -6.84 -13.02 -15.43
N PHE A 70 -6.93 -11.93 -16.21
CA PHE A 70 -6.14 -11.74 -17.41
C PHE A 70 -4.62 -11.82 -17.11
N CYS A 71 -4.17 -11.16 -16.03
CA CYS A 71 -2.76 -11.17 -15.64
C CYS A 71 -2.30 -12.54 -15.14
N ILE A 72 -3.14 -13.30 -14.44
CA ILE A 72 -2.86 -14.66 -14.00
C ILE A 72 -2.65 -15.56 -15.23
N VAL A 73 -3.62 -15.59 -16.16
CA VAL A 73 -3.55 -16.42 -17.38
C VAL A 73 -2.32 -16.07 -18.22
N SER A 74 -2.07 -14.78 -18.46
CA SER A 74 -0.91 -14.32 -19.24
C SER A 74 0.44 -14.67 -18.60
N ASN A 75 0.50 -14.78 -17.28
CA ASN A 75 1.70 -15.17 -16.55
C ASN A 75 1.87 -16.70 -16.43
N GLN A 76 0.77 -17.46 -16.38
CA GLN A 76 0.77 -18.92 -16.38
C GLN A 76 1.30 -19.49 -17.71
N GLN A 77 0.85 -18.94 -18.84
CA GLN A 77 1.34 -19.32 -20.18
C GLN A 77 2.87 -19.15 -20.34
N LYS A 78 3.50 -18.34 -19.48
CA LYS A 78 4.95 -18.13 -19.46
C LYS A 78 5.69 -19.11 -18.53
N GLY A 79 5.02 -20.15 -18.01
CA GLY A 79 5.58 -21.19 -17.16
C GLY A 79 6.03 -20.72 -15.77
N LYS A 80 5.39 -19.67 -15.22
CA LYS A 80 5.83 -19.01 -13.99
C LYS A 80 4.81 -19.13 -12.86
N ILE A 81 4.34 -20.33 -12.55
CA ILE A 81 3.47 -20.55 -11.39
C ILE A 81 4.31 -20.41 -10.12
N ASN A 82 4.11 -19.32 -9.38
CA ASN A 82 4.63 -19.16 -8.03
C ASN A 82 3.63 -19.81 -7.06
N LEU A 83 4.11 -20.58 -6.06
CA LEU A 83 3.28 -21.28 -5.07
C LEU A 83 2.25 -20.38 -4.34
N PHE A 84 2.52 -19.08 -4.21
CA PHE A 84 1.58 -18.14 -3.59
C PHE A 84 0.26 -17.99 -4.35
N ILE A 85 0.23 -18.25 -5.67
CA ILE A 85 -1.00 -18.17 -6.48
C ILE A 85 -2.00 -19.25 -6.06
N PRO A 86 -1.66 -20.56 -6.14
CA PRO A 86 -2.59 -21.62 -5.73
C PRO A 86 -2.94 -21.53 -4.24
N PHE A 87 -2.02 -21.14 -3.34
CA PHE A 87 -2.37 -20.98 -1.92
C PHE A 87 -3.38 -19.86 -1.66
N SER A 88 -3.22 -18.68 -2.28
CA SER A 88 -4.18 -17.58 -2.11
C SER A 88 -5.56 -17.97 -2.65
N LEU A 89 -5.61 -18.65 -3.80
CA LEU A 89 -6.86 -19.15 -4.38
C LEU A 89 -7.50 -20.26 -3.54
N LEU A 90 -6.71 -21.19 -3.01
CA LEU A 90 -7.21 -22.26 -2.15
C LEU A 90 -7.88 -21.68 -0.90
N VAL A 91 -7.23 -20.75 -0.21
CA VAL A 91 -7.79 -20.08 0.97
C VAL A 91 -9.06 -19.32 0.62
N PHE A 92 -9.05 -18.61 -0.51
CA PHE A 92 -10.25 -17.92 -1.01
C PHE A 92 -11.42 -18.87 -1.20
N PHE A 93 -11.21 -20.05 -1.82
CA PHE A 93 -12.28 -21.02 -2.04
C PHE A 93 -12.75 -21.69 -0.74
N ILE A 94 -11.84 -22.02 0.18
CA ILE A 94 -12.21 -22.57 1.50
C ILE A 94 -13.13 -21.60 2.23
N TRP A 95 -12.74 -20.32 2.31
CA TRP A 95 -13.56 -19.31 2.99
C TRP A 95 -14.81 -18.93 2.21
N LEU A 96 -14.81 -19.03 0.89
CA LEU A 96 -16.01 -18.86 0.09
C LEU A 96 -17.06 -19.91 0.44
N ILE A 97 -16.67 -21.19 0.49
CA ILE A 97 -17.57 -22.30 0.85
C ILE A 97 -18.12 -22.06 2.25
N ASN A 98 -17.28 -21.70 3.22
CA ASN A 98 -17.76 -21.45 4.58
C ASN A 98 -18.70 -20.23 4.64
N SER A 99 -18.36 -19.14 3.95
CA SER A 99 -19.09 -17.87 4.05
C SER A 99 -20.43 -17.89 3.33
N ILE A 100 -20.63 -18.74 2.30
CA ILE A 100 -21.93 -18.86 1.60
C ILE A 100 -23.07 -19.25 2.54
N PHE A 101 -22.77 -20.03 3.59
CA PHE A 101 -23.76 -20.43 4.60
C PHE A 101 -23.98 -19.38 5.69
N GLU A 102 -23.07 -18.40 5.81
CA GLU A 102 -23.07 -17.42 6.89
C GLU A 102 -23.41 -16.01 6.44
N ALA A 103 -23.19 -15.62 5.19
CA ALA A 103 -23.26 -14.22 4.80
C ALA A 103 -23.93 -14.03 3.44
N SER A 104 -24.46 -12.83 3.21
CA SER A 104 -24.99 -12.48 1.89
C SER A 104 -23.85 -12.36 0.87
N LEU A 105 -24.13 -12.57 -0.42
CA LEU A 105 -23.12 -12.40 -1.47
C LEU A 105 -22.50 -11.00 -1.46
N GLN A 106 -23.28 -9.98 -1.10
CA GLN A 106 -22.79 -8.61 -0.95
C GLN A 106 -21.76 -8.50 0.19
N GLU A 107 -22.02 -9.12 1.33
CA GLU A 107 -21.05 -9.14 2.44
C GLU A 107 -19.78 -9.92 2.08
N ILE A 108 -19.93 -11.07 1.44
CA ILE A 108 -18.81 -11.95 1.06
C ILE A 108 -17.83 -11.24 0.13
N PHE A 109 -18.32 -10.50 -0.87
CA PHE A 109 -17.48 -9.93 -1.93
C PHE A 109 -17.27 -8.43 -1.85
N LEU A 110 -18.20 -7.67 -1.27
CA LEU A 110 -18.24 -6.21 -1.40
C LEU A 110 -18.10 -5.47 -0.06
N SER A 111 -17.94 -6.19 1.06
CA SER A 111 -17.68 -5.56 2.37
C SER A 111 -16.19 -5.34 2.66
N ASP A 112 -15.91 -4.50 3.65
CA ASP A 112 -14.58 -4.32 4.26
C ASP A 112 -13.99 -5.63 4.82
N LEU A 113 -14.88 -6.57 5.20
CA LEU A 113 -14.59 -7.92 5.70
C LEU A 113 -14.81 -8.97 4.61
N SER A 114 -14.53 -8.63 3.36
CA SER A 114 -14.72 -9.57 2.26
C SER A 114 -13.62 -10.64 2.21
N ILE A 115 -13.98 -11.83 1.73
CA ILE A 115 -13.02 -12.93 1.52
C ILE A 115 -11.92 -12.55 0.51
N ASN A 116 -12.16 -11.47 -0.24
CA ASN A 116 -11.25 -10.86 -1.21
C ASN A 116 -9.93 -10.42 -0.60
N LEU A 117 -9.87 -10.21 0.72
CA LEU A 117 -8.61 -9.96 1.41
C LEU A 117 -7.58 -11.08 1.19
N SER A 118 -8.02 -12.34 1.02
CA SER A 118 -7.15 -13.48 0.70
C SER A 118 -6.49 -13.39 -0.68
N LEU A 119 -7.07 -12.63 -1.61
CA LEU A 119 -6.58 -12.48 -2.99
C LEU A 119 -5.63 -11.28 -3.16
N ILE A 120 -5.54 -10.38 -2.18
CA ILE A 120 -4.68 -9.19 -2.24
C ILE A 120 -3.21 -9.53 -2.59
N PRO A 121 -2.58 -10.59 -2.05
CA PRO A 121 -1.23 -10.96 -2.42
C PRO A 121 -1.04 -11.16 -3.93
N LEU A 122 -2.09 -11.48 -4.69
CA LEU A 122 -2.03 -11.67 -6.14
C LEU A 122 -1.92 -10.36 -6.93
N PHE A 123 -2.20 -9.20 -6.33
CA PHE A 123 -2.13 -7.91 -7.02
C PHE A 123 -0.73 -7.58 -7.56
N TYR A 124 0.34 -8.18 -7.02
CA TYR A 124 1.68 -8.02 -7.60
C TYR A 124 1.78 -8.52 -9.05
N LEU A 125 0.90 -9.43 -9.48
CA LEU A 125 0.87 -9.91 -10.86
C LEU A 125 0.47 -8.81 -11.85
N LEU A 126 -0.28 -7.81 -11.40
CA LEU A 126 -0.63 -6.63 -12.19
C LEU A 126 0.63 -5.85 -12.60
N GLY A 127 1.61 -5.74 -11.69
CA GLY A 127 2.89 -5.08 -11.94
C GLY A 127 3.83 -5.80 -12.91
N TYR A 128 3.55 -7.07 -13.25
CA TYR A 128 4.32 -7.79 -14.27
C TYR A 128 4.02 -7.28 -15.67
N ASP A 129 2.82 -6.75 -15.88
CA ASP A 129 2.42 -6.18 -17.14
C ASP A 129 2.94 -4.74 -17.27
N LYS A 130 3.67 -4.46 -18.36
CA LYS A 130 4.30 -3.15 -18.57
C LYS A 130 3.25 -2.06 -18.79
N THR A 131 2.17 -2.36 -19.52
CA THR A 131 1.08 -1.41 -19.74
C THR A 131 0.47 -0.96 -18.42
N VAL A 132 0.12 -1.92 -17.57
CA VAL A 132 -0.56 -1.66 -16.30
C VAL A 132 0.34 -0.83 -15.41
N PHE A 133 1.62 -1.21 -15.30
CA PHE A 133 2.61 -0.44 -14.54
C PHE A 133 2.80 0.99 -15.07
N GLU A 134 2.95 1.19 -16.38
CA GLU A 134 3.10 2.55 -16.94
C GLU A 134 1.84 3.41 -16.75
N SER A 135 0.65 2.80 -16.80
CA SER A 135 -0.62 3.50 -16.54
C SER A 135 -0.69 3.94 -15.08
N ALA A 136 -0.39 3.04 -14.13
CA ALA A 136 -0.30 3.38 -12.71
C ALA A 136 0.72 4.50 -12.45
N LYS A 137 1.93 4.37 -12.99
CA LYS A 137 3.02 5.34 -12.84
C LYS A 137 2.64 6.74 -13.35
N LYS A 138 1.85 6.82 -14.43
CA LYS A 138 1.35 8.10 -14.97
C LYS A 138 0.31 8.75 -14.06
N VAL A 139 -0.58 7.97 -13.44
CA VAL A 139 -1.69 8.48 -12.63
C VAL A 139 -1.24 8.91 -11.22
N VAL A 140 -0.27 8.22 -10.62
CA VAL A 140 0.18 8.46 -9.23
C VAL A 140 0.49 9.93 -8.89
N PRO A 141 1.22 10.72 -9.70
CA PRO A 141 1.50 12.12 -9.37
C PRO A 141 0.23 12.99 -9.29
N TYR A 142 -0.71 12.79 -10.22
CA TYR A 142 -1.98 13.52 -10.24
C TYR A 142 -2.84 13.13 -9.03
N LEU A 143 -2.84 11.85 -8.68
CA LEU A 143 -3.52 11.35 -7.50
C LEU A 143 -3.00 12.00 -6.21
N ILE A 144 -1.67 12.14 -6.07
CA ILE A 144 -1.07 12.81 -4.91
C ILE A 144 -1.57 14.26 -4.80
N ILE A 145 -1.52 15.02 -5.90
CA ILE A 145 -1.96 16.42 -5.90
C ILE A 145 -3.44 16.52 -5.54
N LEU A 146 -4.28 15.69 -6.16
CA LEU A 146 -5.72 15.62 -5.88
C LEU A 146 -5.98 15.33 -4.39
N MET A 147 -5.33 14.31 -3.83
CA MET A 147 -5.52 13.94 -2.42
C MET A 147 -5.04 15.04 -1.46
N VAL A 148 -3.90 15.70 -1.75
CA VAL A 148 -3.43 16.83 -0.93
C VAL A 148 -4.47 17.96 -0.93
N VAL A 149 -4.97 18.35 -2.10
CA VAL A 149 -5.97 19.43 -2.21
C VAL A 149 -7.25 19.08 -1.46
N LEU A 150 -7.77 17.86 -1.62
CA LEU A 150 -9.00 17.43 -0.94
C LEU A 150 -8.83 17.33 0.58
N ILE A 151 -7.68 16.84 1.06
CA ILE A 151 -7.40 16.74 2.49
C ILE A 151 -7.29 18.13 3.10
N LEU A 152 -6.56 19.06 2.46
CA LEU A 152 -6.45 20.44 2.93
C LEU A 152 -7.81 21.12 2.94
N TRP A 153 -8.59 20.99 1.86
CA TRP A 153 -9.94 21.53 1.77
C TRP A 153 -10.84 21.04 2.92
N ASN A 154 -10.92 19.73 3.12
CA ASN A 154 -11.77 19.15 4.15
C ASN A 154 -11.30 19.52 5.57
N SER A 155 -9.98 19.51 5.82
CA SER A 155 -9.42 19.88 7.12
C SER A 155 -9.64 21.35 7.46
N ILE A 156 -9.44 22.26 6.49
CA ILE A 156 -9.68 23.69 6.67
C ILE A 156 -11.18 23.95 6.86
N SER A 157 -12.04 23.33 6.06
CA SER A 157 -13.49 23.44 6.21
C SER A 157 -13.95 23.02 7.60
N PHE A 158 -13.44 21.88 8.11
CA PHE A 158 -13.72 21.44 9.47
C PHE A 158 -13.27 22.44 10.54
N ILE A 159 -12.04 22.95 10.43
CA ILE A 159 -11.49 23.93 11.38
C ILE A 159 -12.31 25.24 11.37
N LEU A 160 -12.75 25.70 10.20
CA LEU A 160 -13.57 26.90 10.08
C LEU A 160 -14.98 26.72 10.67
N GLN A 161 -15.54 25.50 10.60
CA GLN A 161 -16.88 25.21 11.11
C GLN A 161 -16.91 24.92 12.61
N TYR A 162 -15.96 24.13 13.11
CA TYR A 162 -15.99 23.60 14.48
C TYR A 162 -14.85 24.11 15.37
N GLY A 163 -13.88 24.82 14.81
CA GLY A 163 -12.73 25.36 15.53
C GLY A 163 -11.53 24.41 15.58
N ILE A 164 -10.37 24.97 15.92
CA ILE A 164 -9.08 24.28 15.85
C ILE A 164 -8.80 23.32 17.00
N SER A 165 -9.58 23.36 18.10
CA SER A 165 -9.38 22.52 19.28
C SER A 165 -10.14 21.20 19.22
N VAL A 166 -11.24 21.15 18.46
CA VAL A 166 -12.15 20.00 18.40
C VAL A 166 -11.50 18.80 17.72
N GLU A 167 -11.65 17.60 18.29
CA GLU A 167 -11.07 16.37 17.73
C GLU A 167 -11.96 15.76 16.64
N THR A 168 -11.33 15.06 15.67
CA THR A 168 -12.05 14.20 14.71
C THR A 168 -11.74 12.74 15.01
N ARG A 169 -12.77 11.89 15.08
CA ARG A 169 -12.60 10.42 15.18
C ARG A 169 -12.53 9.80 13.79
N LEU A 170 -13.67 9.76 13.12
CA LEU A 170 -13.81 9.35 11.73
C LEU A 170 -13.85 10.59 10.82
N SER A 171 -13.06 10.60 9.75
CA SER A 171 -13.06 11.72 8.79
C SER A 171 -12.69 11.26 7.38
N PRO A 172 -13.22 11.90 6.33
CA PRO A 172 -12.85 11.60 4.94
C PRO A 172 -11.36 11.80 4.70
N SER A 173 -10.79 12.85 5.30
CA SER A 173 -9.37 13.17 5.14
C SER A 173 -8.44 12.08 5.68
N LYS A 174 -8.81 11.37 6.76
CA LYS A 174 -8.01 10.25 7.28
C LYS A 174 -7.99 9.06 6.31
N GLU A 175 -9.12 8.77 5.64
CA GLU A 175 -9.19 7.73 4.61
C GLU A 175 -8.42 8.13 3.35
N MET A 176 -8.62 9.35 2.86
CA MET A 176 -7.87 9.91 1.72
C MET A 176 -6.36 9.95 2.01
N PHE A 177 -5.96 10.17 3.26
CA PHE A 177 -4.55 10.17 3.64
C PHE A 177 -3.89 8.82 3.41
N SER A 178 -4.60 7.71 3.64
CA SER A 178 -4.08 6.36 3.37
C SER A 178 -3.73 6.18 1.88
N VAL A 179 -4.54 6.76 0.97
CA VAL A 179 -4.27 6.77 -0.47
C VAL A 179 -3.08 7.69 -0.78
N LEU A 180 -3.08 8.89 -0.21
CA LEU A 180 -2.01 9.87 -0.38
C LEU A 180 -0.64 9.30 0.01
N ILE A 181 -0.50 8.73 1.21
CA ILE A 181 0.78 8.21 1.70
C ILE A 181 1.26 7.03 0.85
N SER A 182 0.36 6.15 0.43
CA SER A 182 0.68 5.01 -0.45
C SER A 182 1.16 5.46 -1.83
N ALA A 183 0.43 6.39 -2.45
CA ALA A 183 0.81 6.98 -3.72
C ALA A 183 2.14 7.74 -3.61
N TYR A 184 2.36 8.45 -2.50
CA TYR A 184 3.61 9.14 -2.23
C TYR A 184 4.78 8.18 -2.04
N TRP A 185 4.62 7.03 -1.36
CA TRP A 185 5.67 6.01 -1.31
C TRP A 185 6.05 5.51 -2.71
N CYS A 186 5.06 5.19 -3.53
CA CYS A 186 5.24 4.77 -4.92
C CYS A 186 5.97 5.85 -5.75
N TYR A 187 5.60 7.12 -5.59
CA TYR A 187 6.22 8.24 -6.31
C TYR A 187 7.65 8.55 -5.83
N ALA A 188 7.79 8.72 -4.52
CA ALA A 188 9.02 9.16 -3.88
C ALA A 188 10.13 8.12 -4.00
N LEU A 189 9.81 6.85 -3.73
CA LEU A 189 10.77 5.75 -3.69
C LEU A 189 10.77 4.93 -4.99
N GLY A 190 9.60 4.76 -5.60
CA GLY A 190 9.41 3.92 -6.80
C GLY A 190 9.54 4.64 -8.15
N MET A 191 9.93 5.92 -8.21
CA MET A 191 10.17 6.61 -9.50
C MET A 191 11.56 7.23 -9.54
N SER A 192 12.35 6.97 -10.60
CA SER A 192 13.71 7.50 -10.73
C SER A 192 13.69 9.03 -10.86
N GLY A 193 14.43 9.71 -9.97
CA GLY A 193 14.44 11.17 -9.87
C GLY A 193 15.66 11.80 -10.54
N GLN A 194 15.93 11.50 -11.81
CA GLN A 194 17.15 12.02 -12.46
C GLN A 194 17.10 13.53 -12.76
N LYS A 195 15.94 14.11 -13.07
CA LYS A 195 15.84 15.57 -13.25
C LYS A 195 15.78 16.27 -11.88
N SER A 196 16.52 17.37 -11.72
CA SER A 196 16.56 18.16 -10.48
C SER A 196 15.16 18.61 -10.03
N THR A 197 14.31 18.98 -10.98
CA THR A 197 12.91 19.38 -10.76
C THR A 197 12.08 18.28 -10.10
N HIS A 198 12.27 17.01 -10.49
CA HIS A 198 11.60 15.88 -9.85
C HIS A 198 12.07 15.64 -8.42
N LYS A 199 13.31 16.02 -8.06
CA LYS A 199 13.81 15.89 -6.70
C LYS A 199 13.18 16.92 -5.77
N SER A 200 13.19 18.19 -6.16
CA SER A 200 12.57 19.26 -5.37
C SER A 200 11.07 19.02 -5.18
N PHE A 201 10.38 18.56 -6.23
CA PHE A 201 8.96 18.23 -6.15
C PHE A 201 8.64 17.12 -5.14
N LYS A 202 9.49 16.09 -5.02
CA LYS A 202 9.34 15.04 -3.99
C LYS A 202 9.42 15.61 -2.58
N TYR A 203 10.33 16.55 -2.32
CA TYR A 203 10.45 17.19 -1.00
C TYR A 203 9.27 18.08 -0.68
N ILE A 204 8.84 18.91 -1.65
CA ILE A 204 7.66 19.79 -1.49
C ILE A 204 6.43 18.94 -1.15
N LEU A 205 6.18 17.86 -1.90
CA LEU A 205 5.08 16.94 -1.62
C LEU A 205 5.19 16.28 -0.24
N GLY A 206 6.40 15.95 0.21
CA GLY A 206 6.61 15.39 1.54
C GLY A 206 6.33 16.39 2.66
N ILE A 207 6.67 17.67 2.47
CA ILE A 207 6.32 18.75 3.40
C ILE A 207 4.79 18.94 3.43
N CYS A 208 4.13 18.98 2.26
CA CYS A 208 2.66 19.04 2.20
C CYS A 208 2.01 17.86 2.92
N LEU A 209 2.58 16.66 2.78
CA LEU A 209 2.10 15.46 3.47
C LEU A 209 2.22 15.58 5.00
N LEU A 210 3.33 16.14 5.50
CA LEU A 210 3.48 16.43 6.92
C LEU A 210 2.41 17.42 7.40
N ILE A 211 2.21 18.53 6.67
CA ILE A 211 1.17 19.51 6.99
C ILE A 211 -0.21 18.83 7.08
N CYS A 212 -0.57 18.02 6.09
CA CYS A 212 -1.81 17.23 6.11
C CYS A 212 -1.88 16.30 7.32
N ALA A 213 -0.81 15.59 7.67
CA ALA A 213 -0.78 14.67 8.81
C ALA A 213 -1.02 15.39 10.15
N PHE A 214 -0.49 16.62 10.28
CA PHE A 214 -0.69 17.45 11.46
C PHE A 214 -2.09 18.02 11.56
N LEU A 215 -2.66 18.52 10.46
CA LEU A 215 -4.07 18.95 10.43
C LEU A 215 -5.01 17.81 10.85
N LEU A 216 -4.67 16.57 10.48
CA LEU A 216 -5.41 15.36 10.87
C LEU A 216 -5.09 14.85 12.28
N ARG A 217 -4.15 15.48 12.99
CA ARG A 217 -3.64 15.08 14.30
C ARG A 217 -3.27 13.59 14.37
N SER A 218 -2.68 13.05 13.31
CA SER A 218 -2.31 11.63 13.24
C SER A 218 -0.82 11.42 13.46
N ARG A 219 -0.44 10.98 14.67
CA ARG A 219 0.94 10.64 15.06
C ARG A 219 1.58 9.66 14.07
N SER A 220 0.84 8.60 13.76
CA SER A 220 1.21 7.54 12.83
C SER A 220 1.61 8.07 11.45
N TRP A 221 0.85 9.03 10.93
CA TRP A 221 1.09 9.61 9.62
C TRP A 221 2.27 10.58 9.59
N VAL A 222 2.48 11.32 10.68
CA VAL A 222 3.68 12.15 10.84
C VAL A 222 4.94 11.28 10.84
N ILE A 223 4.96 10.20 11.63
CA ILE A 223 6.10 9.26 11.68
C ILE A 223 6.40 8.67 10.29
N GLN A 224 5.37 8.19 9.59
CA GLN A 224 5.51 7.64 8.23
C GLN A 224 6.03 8.70 7.25
N GLY A 225 5.50 9.92 7.27
CA GLY A 225 5.96 11.02 6.42
C GLY A 225 7.45 11.37 6.65
N VAL A 226 7.85 11.43 7.92
CA VAL A 226 9.24 11.67 8.31
C VAL A 226 10.17 10.57 7.79
N PHE A 227 9.82 9.30 7.97
CA PHE A 227 10.65 8.18 7.50
C PHE A 227 10.81 8.15 5.98
N VAL A 228 9.79 8.55 5.23
CA VAL A 228 9.88 8.65 3.77
C VAL A 228 10.82 9.78 3.37
N LEU A 229 10.68 10.98 3.95
CA LEU A 229 11.59 12.10 3.70
C LEU A 229 13.04 11.74 4.02
N TYR A 230 13.28 11.12 5.18
CA TYR A 230 14.58 10.60 5.56
C TYR A 230 15.13 9.61 4.53
N SER A 231 14.28 8.69 4.05
CA SER A 231 14.67 7.68 3.05
C SER A 231 15.07 8.30 1.71
N ILE A 232 14.34 9.31 1.21
CA ILE A 232 14.67 10.04 -0.01
C ILE A 232 16.05 10.72 0.13
N MET A 233 16.33 11.30 1.31
CA MET A 233 17.60 11.96 1.57
C MET A 233 18.75 10.97 1.70
N ALA A 234 18.55 9.88 2.45
CA ALA A 234 19.53 8.82 2.64
C ALA A 234 19.89 8.10 1.32
N LEU A 235 18.93 8.02 0.39
CA LEU A 235 19.11 7.35 -0.91
C LEU A 235 19.79 8.19 -1.99
N ASN A 236 20.08 9.48 -1.76
CA ASN A 236 20.76 10.32 -2.74
C ASN A 236 22.30 10.19 -2.58
N PRO A 237 23.01 9.50 -3.49
CA PRO A 237 24.47 9.43 -3.43
C PRO A 237 25.08 10.78 -3.82
N GLY A 238 26.02 11.27 -3.03
CA GLY A 238 26.77 12.50 -3.31
C GLY A 238 27.96 12.66 -2.38
N LYS A 239 28.91 13.54 -2.76
CA LYS A 239 30.20 13.79 -2.09
C LYS A 239 30.08 14.18 -0.60
N HIS A 240 28.89 14.63 -0.16
CA HIS A 240 28.57 14.97 1.23
C HIS A 240 27.38 14.17 1.80
N SER A 241 27.26 12.87 1.45
CA SER A 241 26.12 12.03 1.85
C SER A 241 25.88 12.01 3.37
N PHE A 242 26.93 12.02 4.19
CA PHE A 242 26.81 12.08 5.65
C PHE A 242 26.22 13.42 6.14
N PHE A 243 26.74 14.55 5.66
CA PHE A 243 26.24 15.88 6.02
C PHE A 243 24.79 16.09 5.54
N LYS A 244 24.43 15.56 4.37
CA LYS A 244 23.03 15.57 3.88
C LYS A 244 22.08 14.74 4.75
N LYS A 245 22.56 13.64 5.35
CA LYS A 245 21.78 12.85 6.31
C LYS A 245 21.58 13.61 7.62
N ILE A 246 22.60 14.29 8.13
CA ILE A 246 22.47 15.15 9.33
C ILE A 246 21.52 16.31 9.05
N LEU A 247 21.71 17.03 7.94
CA LEU A 247 20.85 18.15 7.54
C LEU A 247 19.39 17.70 7.33
N SER A 248 19.17 16.49 6.80
CA SER A 248 17.84 15.88 6.71
C SER A 248 17.16 15.78 8.07
N VAL A 249 17.87 15.20 9.03
CA VAL A 249 17.38 15.04 10.40
C VAL A 249 17.12 16.41 11.02
N CYS A 250 18.02 17.37 10.85
CA CYS A 250 17.82 18.74 11.32
C CYS A 250 16.59 19.42 10.68
N ILE A 251 16.35 19.26 9.37
CA ILE A 251 15.18 19.83 8.70
C ILE A 251 13.89 19.17 9.21
N VAL A 252 13.88 17.84 9.35
CA VAL A 252 12.74 17.12 9.93
C VAL A 252 12.45 17.63 11.35
N VAL A 253 13.48 17.77 12.18
CA VAL A 253 13.36 18.29 13.55
C VAL A 253 12.88 19.74 13.53
N LEU A 254 13.39 20.59 12.64
CA LEU A 254 12.97 21.98 12.49
C LEU A 254 11.51 22.10 12.04
N VAL A 255 11.06 21.28 11.09
CA VAL A 255 9.65 21.24 10.68
C VAL A 255 8.78 20.81 11.85
N PHE A 256 9.23 19.82 12.62
CA PHE A 256 8.53 19.36 13.81
C PHE A 256 8.44 20.47 14.88
N ILE A 257 9.54 21.16 15.17
CA ILE A 257 9.60 22.31 16.08
C ILE A 257 8.72 23.46 15.59
N ALA A 258 8.80 23.82 14.31
CA ALA A 258 7.99 24.88 13.73
C ALA A 258 6.50 24.59 13.89
N ILE A 259 6.08 23.33 13.73
CA ILE A 259 4.69 22.95 13.91
C ILE A 259 4.28 22.94 15.38
N ILE A 260 5.17 22.54 16.29
CA ILE A 260 4.96 22.68 17.75
C ILE A 260 4.69 24.13 18.13
N VAL A 261 5.49 25.06 17.61
CA VAL A 261 5.40 26.49 17.92
C VAL A 261 4.19 27.14 17.24
N LEU A 262 3.90 26.80 15.98
CA LEU A 262 2.83 27.43 15.20
C LEU A 262 1.43 26.87 15.52
N PHE A 263 1.33 25.65 16.03
CA PHE A 263 0.05 24.99 16.32
C PHE A 263 0.03 24.32 17.71
N PRO A 264 0.22 25.08 18.80
CA PRO A 264 0.36 24.54 20.15
C PRO A 264 -0.84 23.72 20.63
N ASN A 265 -2.06 24.05 20.16
CA ASN A 265 -3.27 23.31 20.50
C ASN A 265 -3.34 21.93 19.80
N ILE A 266 -2.83 21.85 18.57
CA ILE A 266 -2.76 20.61 17.80
C ILE A 266 -1.67 19.70 18.37
N THR A 267 -0.53 20.29 18.72
CA THR A 267 0.59 19.56 19.30
C THR A 267 0.28 19.15 20.74
N GLY A 268 -0.34 19.99 21.57
CA GLY A 268 -0.83 19.61 22.89
C GLY A 268 -1.72 18.36 22.84
N ALA A 269 -2.70 18.31 21.94
CA ALA A 269 -3.53 17.12 21.74
C ALA A 269 -2.74 15.88 21.25
N LEU A 270 -1.69 16.07 20.43
CA LEU A 270 -0.80 14.99 19.99
C LEU A 270 0.12 14.47 21.10
N PHE A 271 0.68 15.36 21.93
CA PHE A 271 1.66 15.04 22.98
C PHE A 271 1.00 14.53 24.26
N ASN A 272 -0.17 15.06 24.64
CA ASN A 272 -0.91 14.59 25.82
C ASN A 272 -1.29 13.11 25.71
N ARG A 273 -1.45 12.59 24.49
CA ARG A 273 -1.77 11.18 24.22
C ARG A 273 -0.55 10.27 24.13
N ILE A 274 0.68 10.79 24.28
CA ILE A 274 1.90 9.97 24.25
C ILE A 274 1.98 9.03 25.47
N GLY A 275 1.39 9.42 26.60
CA GLY A 275 1.27 8.57 27.79
C GLY A 275 0.02 7.70 27.85
N GLU A 276 -0.93 7.85 26.90
CA GLU A 276 -2.16 7.04 26.88
C GLU A 276 -1.92 5.70 26.18
N ASP A 277 -1.89 4.61 26.96
CA ASP A 277 -1.77 3.25 26.43
C ASP A 277 -3.12 2.69 25.97
N THR A 278 -3.71 3.31 24.95
CA THR A 278 -4.99 2.85 24.39
C THR A 278 -4.84 1.59 23.54
N ARG A 279 -3.62 1.21 23.18
CA ARG A 279 -3.35 0.10 22.23
C ARG A 279 -3.15 -1.21 22.96
N PHE A 280 -2.37 -1.22 24.03
CA PHE A 280 -2.20 -2.42 24.84
C PHE A 280 -3.55 -2.94 25.34
N GLY A 281 -4.46 -2.03 25.70
CA GLY A 281 -5.83 -2.38 26.11
C GLY A 281 -6.62 -3.17 25.05
N GLN A 282 -6.48 -2.89 23.75
CA GLN A 282 -7.15 -3.68 22.71
C GLN A 282 -6.56 -5.09 22.61
N TYR A 283 -5.24 -5.23 22.71
CA TYR A 283 -4.56 -6.52 22.68
C TYR A 283 -4.97 -7.38 23.89
N GLU A 284 -4.92 -6.81 25.09
CA GLU A 284 -5.34 -7.50 26.32
C GLU A 284 -6.80 -7.93 26.26
N THR A 285 -7.71 -7.02 25.90
CA THR A 285 -9.14 -7.31 25.76
C THR A 285 -9.39 -8.41 24.73
N PHE A 286 -8.69 -8.37 23.59
CA PHE A 286 -8.85 -9.36 22.53
C PHE A 286 -8.35 -10.74 22.94
N PHE A 287 -7.12 -10.84 23.45
CA PHE A 287 -6.52 -12.13 23.81
C PHE A 287 -7.08 -12.74 25.10
N SER A 288 -7.83 -11.97 25.90
CA SER A 288 -8.66 -12.51 26.99
C SER A 288 -9.89 -13.28 26.49
N GLN A 289 -10.34 -13.01 25.25
CA GLN A 289 -11.57 -13.58 24.66
C GLN A 289 -11.27 -14.55 23.51
N VAL A 290 -10.18 -14.33 22.77
CA VAL A 290 -9.84 -15.07 21.55
C VAL A 290 -8.56 -15.88 21.77
N SER A 291 -8.66 -17.19 21.58
CA SER A 291 -7.49 -18.09 21.67
C SER A 291 -6.46 -17.78 20.57
N PRO A 292 -5.16 -17.60 20.90
CA PRO A 292 -4.12 -17.39 19.90
C PRO A 292 -4.04 -18.50 18.84
N LEU A 293 -4.39 -19.74 19.21
CA LEU A 293 -4.36 -20.88 18.28
C LEU A 293 -5.44 -20.75 17.19
N SER A 294 -6.57 -20.10 17.49
CA SER A 294 -7.64 -19.91 16.52
C SER A 294 -7.22 -18.98 15.37
N LEU A 295 -6.22 -18.10 15.59
CA LEU A 295 -5.65 -17.23 14.57
C LEU A 295 -4.89 -17.97 13.46
N LEU A 296 -4.49 -19.23 13.69
CA LEU A 296 -3.87 -20.05 12.65
C LEU A 296 -4.88 -20.38 11.55
N TRP A 297 -6.08 -20.76 11.97
CA TRP A 297 -7.15 -21.23 11.09
C TRP A 297 -8.09 -20.11 10.65
N GLY A 298 -8.30 -19.10 11.49
CA GLY A 298 -9.29 -18.05 11.31
C GLY A 298 -10.66 -18.46 11.83
N ASN A 299 -11.48 -17.46 12.17
CA ASN A 299 -12.79 -17.62 12.80
C ASN A 299 -13.97 -17.22 11.87
N GLY A 300 -13.69 -16.79 10.64
CA GLY A 300 -14.70 -16.47 9.63
C GLY A 300 -15.19 -15.02 9.61
N ILE A 301 -16.08 -14.74 8.65
CA ILE A 301 -16.56 -13.38 8.33
C ILE A 301 -17.44 -12.78 9.44
N ARG A 302 -18.08 -13.62 10.24
CA ARG A 302 -18.92 -13.21 11.38
C ARG A 302 -18.16 -13.07 12.70
N ALA A 303 -16.87 -13.43 12.74
CA ALA A 303 -16.07 -13.35 13.95
C ALA A 303 -16.06 -11.93 14.54
N GLY A 304 -16.16 -11.84 15.86
CA GLY A 304 -16.06 -10.60 16.61
C GLY A 304 -15.79 -10.87 18.08
N TYR A 305 -15.46 -9.82 18.81
CA TYR A 305 -15.15 -9.83 20.24
C TYR A 305 -15.75 -8.59 20.91
N SER A 306 -15.89 -8.61 22.23
CA SER A 306 -16.40 -7.44 22.94
C SER A 306 -15.30 -6.39 23.10
N PHE A 307 -15.56 -5.16 22.66
CA PHE A 307 -14.63 -4.03 22.80
C PHE A 307 -15.36 -2.70 22.88
N LEU A 308 -14.98 -1.85 23.85
CA LEU A 308 -15.54 -0.50 24.05
C LEU A 308 -17.09 -0.46 24.06
N GLY A 309 -17.72 -1.42 24.74
CA GLY A 309 -19.18 -1.52 24.84
C GLY A 309 -19.89 -2.08 23.59
N ASN A 310 -19.16 -2.38 22.52
CA ASN A 310 -19.70 -3.15 21.40
C ASN A 310 -19.52 -4.65 21.67
N PRO A 311 -20.60 -5.43 21.83
CA PRO A 311 -20.52 -6.86 22.14
C PRO A 311 -20.01 -7.72 20.97
N ASN A 312 -20.00 -7.19 19.75
CA ASN A 312 -19.56 -7.88 18.55
C ASN A 312 -18.70 -6.97 17.66
N TYR A 313 -17.60 -6.49 18.22
CA TYR A 313 -16.61 -5.70 17.50
C TYR A 313 -15.78 -6.60 16.57
N LYS A 314 -15.76 -6.28 15.28
CA LYS A 314 -15.13 -7.13 14.24
C LYS A 314 -13.77 -6.64 13.78
N TYR A 315 -13.32 -5.48 14.24
CA TYR A 315 -12.12 -4.83 13.70
C TYR A 315 -10.93 -4.96 14.66
N PHE A 316 -9.73 -4.88 14.10
CA PHE A 316 -8.50 -4.83 14.89
C PHE A 316 -7.51 -3.91 14.16
N ASP A 317 -6.89 -2.98 14.89
CA ASP A 317 -6.05 -1.94 14.27
C ASP A 317 -4.85 -2.55 13.52
N ASN A 318 -4.21 -3.55 14.12
CA ASN A 318 -3.20 -4.36 13.46
C ASN A 318 -3.85 -5.25 12.38
N GLN A 319 -3.60 -4.90 11.12
CA GLN A 319 -4.19 -5.56 9.96
C GLN A 319 -3.73 -7.02 9.80
N PHE A 320 -2.60 -7.40 10.40
CA PHE A 320 -2.18 -8.80 10.41
C PHE A 320 -3.03 -9.62 11.36
N ILE A 321 -3.26 -9.12 12.59
CA ILE A 321 -4.16 -9.79 13.56
C ILE A 321 -5.57 -9.82 13.02
N TYR A 322 -6.06 -8.71 12.45
CA TYR A 322 -7.35 -8.64 11.78
C TYR A 322 -7.51 -9.73 10.71
N LEU A 323 -6.53 -9.86 9.80
CA LEU A 323 -6.62 -10.87 8.74
C LEU A 323 -6.52 -12.30 9.27
N MET A 324 -5.68 -12.54 10.28
CA MET A 324 -5.57 -13.85 10.92
C MET A 324 -6.84 -14.23 11.69
N PHE A 325 -7.45 -13.25 12.35
CA PHE A 325 -8.69 -13.44 13.10
C PHE A 325 -9.83 -13.91 12.20
N HIS A 326 -9.94 -13.36 10.99
CA HIS A 326 -11.00 -13.76 10.06
C HIS A 326 -10.63 -14.94 9.17
N TYR A 327 -9.44 -14.94 8.57
CA TYR A 327 -9.09 -15.86 7.48
C TYR A 327 -7.85 -16.72 7.72
N GLY A 328 -7.31 -16.68 8.94
CA GLY A 328 -6.17 -17.48 9.34
C GLY A 328 -4.82 -16.91 8.86
N THR A 329 -3.76 -17.68 9.10
CA THR A 329 -2.38 -17.21 8.88
C THR A 329 -1.93 -17.28 7.42
N VAL A 330 -2.57 -18.10 6.59
CA VAL A 330 -2.12 -18.35 5.20
C VAL A 330 -2.11 -17.10 4.32
N PRO A 331 -3.14 -16.21 4.34
CA PRO A 331 -3.09 -14.94 3.61
C PRO A 331 -1.88 -14.07 3.97
N ILE A 332 -1.49 -14.06 5.25
CA ILE A 332 -0.31 -13.33 5.74
C ILE A 332 0.98 -13.94 5.20
N LEU A 333 1.09 -15.26 5.20
CA LEU A 333 2.25 -15.95 4.63
C LEU A 333 2.38 -15.69 3.13
N CYS A 334 1.26 -15.65 2.40
CA CYS A 334 1.26 -15.29 0.98
C CYS A 334 1.71 -13.83 0.77
N LEU A 335 1.21 -12.90 1.58
CA LEU A 335 1.62 -11.49 1.58
C LEU A 335 3.13 -11.33 1.82
N LEU A 336 3.63 -11.90 2.91
CA LEU A 336 5.06 -11.85 3.29
C LEU A 336 5.93 -12.60 2.28
N GLY A 337 5.42 -13.69 1.70
CA GLY A 337 6.08 -14.45 0.64
C GLY A 337 6.31 -13.63 -0.63
N VAL A 338 5.31 -12.86 -1.06
CA VAL A 338 5.43 -11.94 -2.20
C VAL A 338 6.44 -10.82 -1.90
N ILE A 339 6.36 -10.19 -0.73
CA ILE A 339 7.25 -9.09 -0.34
C ILE A 339 8.70 -9.57 -0.15
N SER A 340 8.91 -10.70 0.52
CA SER A 340 10.25 -11.30 0.72
C SER A 340 10.93 -11.63 -0.62
N GLY A 341 10.15 -11.92 -1.66
CA GLY A 341 10.62 -12.07 -3.04
C GLY A 341 11.44 -10.86 -3.54
N LEU A 342 11.18 -9.66 -3.05
CA LEU A 342 11.96 -8.45 -3.39
C LEU A 342 13.35 -8.42 -2.77
N PHE A 343 13.53 -9.02 -1.59
CA PHE A 343 14.78 -8.99 -0.83
C PHE A 343 15.82 -10.00 -1.30
N ARG A 344 15.44 -10.82 -2.29
CA ARG A 344 16.33 -11.71 -3.03
C ARG A 344 17.54 -10.97 -3.61
N LYS A 345 18.73 -11.61 -3.52
CA LYS A 345 19.99 -11.05 -4.05
C LYS A 345 19.87 -10.72 -5.55
N ILE A 346 20.32 -9.51 -5.90
CA ILE A 346 20.50 -9.03 -7.28
C ILE A 346 21.93 -9.38 -7.71
N LYS A 347 22.11 -9.97 -8.89
CA LYS A 347 23.44 -10.35 -9.38
C LYS A 347 24.15 -9.13 -10.00
N ARG A 348 25.45 -8.99 -9.73
CA ARG A 348 26.26 -7.85 -10.19
C ARG A 348 26.29 -7.81 -11.73
N GLY A 349 26.10 -6.62 -12.30
CA GLY A 349 26.15 -6.40 -13.76
C GLY A 349 24.90 -6.83 -14.55
N SER A 350 23.85 -7.30 -13.88
CA SER A 350 22.60 -7.75 -14.55
C SER A 350 21.56 -6.66 -14.78
N LEU A 351 21.64 -5.55 -14.04
CA LEU A 351 20.70 -4.44 -14.07
C LEU A 351 21.47 -3.12 -14.06
N ASN A 352 20.86 -2.09 -14.63
CA ASN A 352 21.43 -0.74 -14.60
C ASN A 352 21.23 -0.09 -13.21
N ARG A 353 21.86 1.08 -12.99
CA ARG A 353 21.81 1.78 -11.70
C ARG A 353 20.39 2.25 -11.32
N GLU A 354 19.58 2.63 -12.31
CA GLU A 354 18.21 3.10 -12.08
C GLU A 354 17.29 1.96 -11.66
N GLU A 355 17.42 0.80 -12.29
CA GLU A 355 16.67 -0.41 -11.98
C GLU A 355 17.00 -0.91 -10.57
N ILE A 356 18.27 -0.86 -10.19
CA ILE A 356 18.70 -1.18 -8.83
C ILE A 356 18.12 -0.19 -7.82
N ALA A 357 18.16 1.12 -8.12
CA ALA A 357 17.58 2.15 -7.27
C ALA A 357 16.06 1.99 -7.12
N PHE A 358 15.36 1.66 -8.21
CA PHE A 358 13.93 1.35 -8.21
C PHE A 358 13.60 0.14 -7.31
N ILE A 359 14.33 -0.97 -7.46
CA ILE A 359 14.11 -2.16 -6.62
C ILE A 359 14.36 -1.83 -5.14
N PHE A 360 15.42 -1.08 -4.84
CA PHE A 360 15.71 -0.67 -3.46
C PHE A 360 14.62 0.25 -2.90
N GLY A 361 14.13 1.20 -3.70
CA GLY A 361 13.00 2.06 -3.33
C GLY A 361 11.73 1.25 -3.04
N CYS A 362 11.42 0.26 -3.88
CA CYS A 362 10.30 -0.65 -3.63
C CYS A 362 10.48 -1.51 -2.36
N ARG A 363 11.72 -1.90 -2.00
CA ARG A 363 11.99 -2.60 -0.72
C ARG A 363 11.66 -1.72 0.48
N LEU A 364 12.11 -0.45 0.47
CA LEU A 364 11.79 0.50 1.54
C LEU A 364 10.29 0.78 1.61
N MET A 365 9.65 1.00 0.47
CA MET A 365 8.19 1.15 0.39
C MET A 365 7.47 -0.06 1.00
N SER A 366 7.89 -1.29 0.70
CA SER A 366 7.31 -2.49 1.31
C SER A 366 7.49 -2.54 2.82
N ILE A 367 8.59 -2.04 3.36
CA ILE A 367 8.80 -1.94 4.82
C ILE A 367 7.81 -0.94 5.43
N PHE A 368 7.63 0.24 4.82
CA PHE A 368 6.66 1.24 5.30
C PHE A 368 5.23 0.75 5.23
N PHE A 369 4.87 0.05 4.15
CA PHE A 369 3.60 -0.62 4.00
C PHE A 369 3.37 -1.66 5.10
N LEU A 370 4.33 -2.56 5.34
CA LEU A 370 4.23 -3.57 6.40
C LEU A 370 4.16 -2.95 7.80
N ALA A 371 4.91 -1.87 8.06
CA ALA A 371 4.84 -1.15 9.32
C ALA A 371 3.46 -0.52 9.53
N ALA A 372 2.88 0.08 8.48
CA ALA A 372 1.53 0.65 8.54
C ALA A 372 0.49 -0.43 8.87
N LEU A 373 0.56 -1.59 8.20
CA LEU A 373 -0.31 -2.75 8.47
C LEU A 373 -0.11 -3.32 9.88
N GLY A 374 1.13 -3.32 10.39
CA GLY A 374 1.47 -3.83 11.72
C GLY A 374 1.03 -2.93 12.89
N GLY A 375 0.18 -1.94 12.65
CA GLY A 375 -0.33 -1.05 13.70
C GLY A 375 0.46 0.25 13.88
N LEU A 376 1.45 0.53 13.02
CA LEU A 376 2.05 1.87 13.01
C LEU A 376 1.02 2.91 12.56
N SER A 377 -0.02 2.54 11.81
CA SER A 377 -1.18 3.39 11.54
C SER A 377 -2.50 2.66 11.70
N VAL A 378 -3.39 3.23 12.51
CA VAL A 378 -4.75 2.72 12.79
C VAL A 378 -5.69 2.90 11.59
N TYR A 379 -5.41 3.88 10.73
CA TYR A 379 -6.26 4.20 9.59
C TYR A 379 -5.80 3.53 8.28
N TYR A 380 -4.71 2.75 8.31
CA TYR A 380 -4.25 2.03 7.12
C TYR A 380 -4.96 0.67 7.02
N LYS A 381 -5.98 0.57 6.15
CA LYS A 381 -6.72 -0.67 5.92
C LYS A 381 -6.17 -1.47 4.75
N LEU A 382 -5.94 -2.77 4.96
CA LEU A 382 -5.69 -3.71 3.87
C LEU A 382 -7.02 -4.03 3.18
N GLY A 383 -7.12 -3.81 1.87
CA GLY A 383 -8.39 -4.00 1.16
C GLY A 383 -8.27 -3.90 -0.35
N TRP A 384 -9.37 -4.12 -1.05
CA TRP A 384 -9.50 -3.86 -2.49
C TRP A 384 -9.66 -2.35 -2.75
N ASN A 385 -8.63 -1.59 -2.39
CA ASN A 385 -8.59 -0.14 -2.42
C ASN A 385 -7.36 0.36 -3.20
N LEU A 386 -7.34 1.67 -3.51
CA LEU A 386 -6.26 2.30 -4.25
C LEU A 386 -4.90 2.17 -3.55
N CYS A 387 -4.87 2.27 -2.22
CA CYS A 387 -3.66 2.16 -1.41
C CYS A 387 -2.93 0.84 -1.70
N THR A 388 -3.67 -0.25 -1.57
CA THR A 388 -3.18 -1.60 -1.78
C THR A 388 -2.84 -1.84 -3.25
N LEU A 389 -3.71 -1.43 -4.17
CA LEU A 389 -3.52 -1.60 -5.61
C LEU A 389 -2.20 -1.01 -6.11
N PHE A 390 -1.90 0.25 -5.78
CA PHE A 390 -0.67 0.90 -6.25
C PHE A 390 0.58 0.27 -5.65
N VAL A 391 0.61 0.04 -4.34
CA VAL A 391 1.76 -0.57 -3.66
C VAL A 391 2.11 -1.90 -4.32
N PHE A 392 1.11 -2.75 -4.56
CA PHE A 392 1.33 -4.05 -5.18
C PHE A 392 1.72 -4.00 -6.66
N ILE A 393 1.20 -3.06 -7.45
CA ILE A 393 1.66 -2.86 -8.83
C ILE A 393 3.16 -2.52 -8.86
N PHE A 394 3.64 -1.66 -7.96
CA PHE A 394 5.07 -1.31 -7.87
C PHE A 394 5.92 -2.48 -7.36
N ILE A 395 5.48 -3.20 -6.32
CA ILE A 395 6.13 -4.44 -5.84
C ILE A 395 6.22 -5.45 -7.00
N GLY A 396 5.14 -5.64 -7.74
CA GLY A 396 5.05 -6.54 -8.87
C GLY A 396 6.11 -6.26 -9.94
N ARG A 397 6.26 -4.98 -10.30
CA ARG A 397 7.26 -4.54 -11.27
C ARG A 397 8.67 -4.83 -10.77
N ALA A 398 8.99 -4.48 -9.52
CA ALA A 398 10.30 -4.73 -8.93
C ALA A 398 10.59 -6.23 -8.84
N HIS A 399 9.59 -7.05 -8.47
CA HIS A 399 9.72 -8.49 -8.38
C HIS A 399 10.04 -9.12 -9.75
N LYS A 400 9.41 -8.65 -10.82
CA LYS A 400 9.73 -9.07 -12.20
C LYS A 400 11.18 -8.76 -12.56
N MET A 401 11.67 -7.56 -12.24
CA MET A 401 13.05 -7.14 -12.53
C MET A 401 14.07 -7.98 -11.74
N VAL A 402 13.81 -8.25 -10.45
CA VAL A 402 14.64 -9.18 -9.65
C VAL A 402 14.68 -10.57 -10.29
N LYS A 403 13.54 -11.07 -10.78
CA LYS A 403 13.48 -12.39 -11.46
C LYS A 403 14.25 -12.40 -12.79
N GLU A 404 14.13 -11.35 -13.59
CA GLU A 404 14.86 -11.19 -14.86
C GLU A 404 16.38 -11.12 -14.64
N SER A 405 16.82 -10.37 -13.63
CA SER A 405 18.25 -10.28 -13.24
C SER A 405 18.89 -11.65 -12.97
N ARG A 406 18.12 -12.56 -12.38
CA ARG A 406 18.57 -13.93 -12.08
C ARG A 406 18.61 -14.81 -13.32
N LYS A 407 17.65 -14.68 -14.23
CA LYS A 407 17.65 -15.42 -15.50
C LYS A 407 18.83 -15.05 -16.38
N ILE A 408 19.15 -13.75 -16.47
CA ILE A 408 20.32 -13.27 -17.21
C ILE A 408 21.60 -13.87 -16.63
N ALA A 409 21.72 -13.91 -15.30
CA ALA A 409 22.88 -14.53 -14.65
C ALA A 409 23.02 -16.03 -14.96
N ILE A 410 21.93 -16.80 -14.86
CA ILE A 410 21.96 -18.24 -15.16
C ILE A 410 22.37 -18.50 -16.62
N ASN A 411 21.81 -17.72 -17.56
CA ASN A 411 22.16 -17.86 -18.97
C ASN A 411 23.64 -17.51 -19.22
N ASN A 412 24.15 -16.45 -18.60
CA ASN A 412 25.56 -16.05 -18.71
C ASN A 412 26.50 -17.09 -18.11
N ASP A 413 26.15 -17.71 -16.97
CA ASP A 413 26.94 -18.78 -16.36
C ASP A 413 26.93 -20.03 -17.25
N ASN A 414 25.78 -20.43 -17.80
CA ASN A 414 25.68 -21.55 -18.75
C ASN A 414 26.53 -21.32 -20.01
N THR A 415 26.50 -20.11 -20.56
CA THR A 415 27.29 -19.75 -21.76
C THR A 415 28.78 -19.79 -21.47
N ARG A 416 29.21 -19.33 -20.28
CA ARG A 416 30.61 -19.42 -19.83
C ARG A 416 31.06 -20.86 -19.65
N THR A 417 30.24 -21.73 -19.05
CA THR A 417 30.55 -23.16 -18.86
C THR A 417 30.71 -23.87 -20.21
N ILE A 418 29.81 -23.62 -21.17
CA ILE A 418 29.92 -24.16 -22.53
C ILE A 418 31.21 -23.68 -23.22
N SER A 419 31.56 -22.40 -23.10
CA SER A 419 32.79 -21.86 -23.68
C SER A 419 34.06 -22.45 -23.07
N LYS A 420 34.06 -22.75 -21.76
CA LYS A 420 35.18 -23.41 -21.07
C LYS A 420 35.32 -24.87 -21.50
N ASN A 421 34.21 -25.59 -21.62
CA ASN A 421 34.22 -26.98 -22.08
C ASN A 421 34.68 -27.11 -23.55
N LEU A 422 34.30 -26.16 -24.41
CA LEU A 422 34.78 -26.11 -25.81
C LEU A 422 36.29 -25.78 -25.90
N LYS A 423 36.80 -24.89 -25.03
CA LYS A 423 38.25 -24.62 -24.96
C LYS A 423 39.03 -25.82 -24.41
N GLY A 424 38.54 -26.47 -23.35
CA GLY A 424 39.16 -27.69 -22.80
C GLY A 424 39.17 -28.85 -23.81
N SER A 425 38.08 -29.01 -24.58
CA SER A 425 37.99 -30.01 -25.65
C SER A 425 38.95 -29.73 -26.82
N LYS A 426 39.13 -28.46 -27.22
CA LYS A 426 40.11 -28.08 -28.24
C LYS A 426 41.56 -28.28 -27.78
N VAL A 427 41.85 -28.01 -26.51
CA VAL A 427 43.18 -28.25 -25.93
C VAL A 427 43.49 -29.76 -25.87
N ASN A 428 42.53 -30.59 -25.48
CA ASN A 428 42.74 -32.04 -25.45
C ASN A 428 42.89 -32.67 -26.86
N LYS A 429 42.28 -32.07 -27.90
CA LYS A 429 42.49 -32.47 -29.30
C LYS A 429 43.80 -31.99 -29.92
N LEU A 430 44.51 -31.06 -29.28
CA LEU A 430 45.83 -30.58 -29.71
C LEU A 430 46.97 -31.32 -29.00
N ILE A 431 46.65 -32.12 -27.97
CA ILE A 431 47.60 -32.90 -27.18
C ILE A 431 47.54 -34.40 -27.54
N SER A 432 46.51 -34.84 -28.27
CA SER A 432 46.43 -36.14 -28.95
C SER A 432 46.89 -36.02 -30.40
#